data_AF-V5IBD9-F1
#
_entry.id   AF-V5IBD9-F1
#
_cell.length_a   1.000
_cell.length_b   1.000
_cell.length_c   1.000
_cell.angle_alpha   90.00
_cell.angle_beta   90.00
_cell.angle_gamma   90.00
#
_symmetry.space_group_name_H-M   'P 1'
#
loop_
_entity.id
_entity.type
_entity.pdbx_description
1 polymer ?
#
loop_
_entity_poly.entity_id
_entity_poly.type
_entity_poly.pdbx_seq_one_letter_code
_entity_poly.pdbx_strand_id
1 'polypeptide(L)'
;MRQCSPASAVTNSGVAAASAQPHIAHLCVKEAFDTIIASIREESDWPVLSTVLQGLPGLLKDKALVLCGQMSFRALCVRLRNQANERNRKPLDQMHRVPAGVTASDLNALLYPAMAAMTMYRTELDSSSMCMVIHTLEHGLASKQACVCLRALVLATLEMRDAMGKLLPEVLQRLAQVSATLAVAVPVLEFLSNLIRIPQLYVSFVEEQYRKIFAIALPYTNPVKFNRFVVALAHHVIAMWFLKCRITFRKDLVPYVIKNLKNNLELHVEDGGMEDTTQRKRSSSLNEPM
;
A
#
# COMPACT_ATOMS: atom_id res chain seq x y z
N MET A 1 18.85 -30.24 28.78
CA MET A 1 18.33 -31.10 29.87
C MET A 1 16.82 -31.17 29.78
N ARG A 2 16.29 -32.33 29.35
CA ARG A 2 15.09 -33.00 29.85
C ARG A 2 15.00 -34.32 29.10
N GLN A 3 15.67 -35.32 29.68
CA GLN A 3 15.52 -36.73 29.35
C GLN A 3 14.25 -37.22 30.06
N CYS A 4 13.40 -37.96 29.38
CA CYS A 4 12.36 -38.77 30.00
C CYS A 4 12.69 -40.24 29.71
N SER A 5 13.01 -41.00 30.75
CA SER A 5 13.07 -42.47 30.73
C SER A 5 11.65 -43.06 30.90
N PRO A 6 11.38 -44.29 30.42
CA PRO A 6 10.09 -44.94 30.59
C PRO A 6 10.07 -45.86 31.83
N ALA A 7 8.90 -46.00 32.45
CA ALA A 7 8.58 -47.01 33.44
C ALA A 7 7.42 -47.90 32.94
N SER A 8 7.41 -49.14 33.41
CA SER A 8 6.90 -50.34 32.75
C SER A 8 5.39 -50.61 32.87
N ALA A 9 4.90 -51.32 31.85
CA ALA A 9 3.90 -52.40 31.80
C ALA A 9 2.60 -52.33 32.64
N VAL A 10 1.48 -52.26 31.92
CA VAL A 10 0.22 -52.93 32.30
C VAL A 10 -0.30 -53.69 31.09
N THR A 11 -0.52 -54.99 31.28
CA THR A 11 -1.14 -55.93 30.33
C THR A 11 -2.63 -55.67 30.22
N ASN A 12 -3.15 -55.56 28.98
CA ASN A 12 -4.55 -55.89 28.72
C ASN A 12 -4.74 -56.43 27.31
N SER A 13 -5.25 -57.65 27.25
CA SER A 13 -5.69 -58.39 26.07
C SER A 13 -7.05 -57.88 25.59
N GLY A 14 -7.20 -57.62 24.29
CA GLY A 14 -8.53 -57.45 23.68
C GLY A 14 -8.55 -56.68 22.37
N VAL A 15 -8.87 -57.42 21.29
CA VAL A 15 -9.35 -56.95 19.98
C VAL A 15 -8.33 -56.19 19.13
N ALA A 16 -7.70 -56.92 18.21
CA ALA A 16 -6.95 -56.37 17.08
C ALA A 16 -7.91 -55.70 16.08
N ALA A 17 -8.31 -54.47 16.38
CA ALA A 17 -8.72 -53.53 15.34
C ALA A 17 -7.44 -53.11 14.62
N ALA A 18 -7.24 -53.59 13.39
CA ALA A 18 -6.18 -53.09 12.53
C ALA A 18 -6.41 -51.59 12.32
N SER A 19 -5.77 -50.77 13.16
CA SER A 19 -5.75 -49.33 13.01
C SER A 19 -5.03 -49.05 11.70
N ALA A 20 -5.77 -48.67 10.66
CA ALA A 20 -5.20 -48.10 9.46
C ALA A 20 -4.43 -46.85 9.89
N GLN A 21 -3.10 -46.98 10.05
CA GLN A 21 -2.24 -45.85 10.34
C GLN A 21 -2.36 -44.89 9.15
N PRO A 22 -2.67 -43.61 9.37
CA PRO A 22 -2.66 -42.66 8.27
C PRO A 22 -1.26 -42.65 7.67
N HIS A 23 -1.15 -42.93 6.37
CA HIS A 23 0.11 -42.78 5.64
C HIS A 23 0.44 -41.29 5.57
N ILE A 24 1.18 -40.81 6.56
CA ILE A 24 1.67 -39.44 6.61
C ILE A 24 2.87 -39.36 5.67
N ALA A 25 2.68 -38.75 4.50
CA ALA A 25 3.76 -38.36 3.61
C ALA A 25 4.23 -36.94 3.96
N HIS A 26 5.53 -36.77 4.21
CA HIS A 26 6.13 -35.46 4.44
C HIS A 26 6.63 -34.88 3.11
N LEU A 27 6.03 -33.78 2.66
CA LEU A 27 6.47 -33.05 1.48
C LEU A 27 7.43 -31.91 1.88
N CYS A 28 8.68 -31.96 1.40
CA CYS A 28 9.60 -30.83 1.52
C CYS A 28 9.35 -29.84 0.39
N VAL A 29 8.83 -28.65 0.70
CA VAL A 29 8.47 -27.62 -0.29
C VAL A 29 9.56 -26.56 -0.46
N LYS A 30 10.64 -26.65 0.33
CA LYS A 30 11.71 -25.65 0.37
C LYS A 30 12.42 -25.50 -0.97
N GLU A 31 12.80 -26.62 -1.59
CA GLU A 31 13.47 -26.60 -2.91
C GLU A 31 12.59 -25.96 -3.98
N ALA A 32 11.27 -26.19 -3.92
CA ALA A 32 10.32 -25.56 -4.81
C ALA A 32 10.28 -24.03 -4.60
N PHE A 33 10.31 -23.56 -3.34
CA PHE A 33 10.40 -22.12 -3.05
C PHE A 33 11.72 -21.51 -3.51
N ASP A 34 12.84 -22.18 -3.28
CA ASP A 34 14.14 -21.72 -3.74
C ASP A 34 14.18 -21.62 -5.28
N THR A 35 13.57 -22.58 -5.97
CA THR A 35 13.42 -22.58 -7.43
C THR A 35 12.52 -21.43 -7.91
N ILE A 36 11.39 -21.19 -7.23
CA ILE A 36 10.50 -20.05 -7.51
C ILE A 36 11.23 -18.72 -7.31
N ILE A 37 12.01 -18.57 -6.26
CA ILE A 37 12.77 -17.34 -6.00
C ILE A 37 13.89 -17.17 -7.03
N ALA A 38 14.57 -18.27 -7.41
CA ALA A 38 15.62 -18.24 -8.43
C ALA A 38 15.07 -17.83 -9.81
N SER A 39 13.90 -18.37 -10.20
CA SER A 39 13.29 -18.08 -11.51
C SER A 39 12.97 -16.61 -11.70
N ILE A 40 12.59 -15.87 -10.64
CA ILE A 40 12.36 -14.41 -10.71
C ILE A 40 13.60 -13.65 -11.22
N ARG A 41 14.80 -14.19 -11.03
CA ARG A 41 16.05 -13.58 -11.52
C ARG A 41 16.53 -14.22 -12.82
N GLU A 42 16.49 -15.55 -12.88
CA GLU A 42 17.23 -16.33 -13.86
C GLU A 42 16.40 -16.66 -15.11
N GLU A 43 15.08 -16.73 -14.99
CA GLU A 43 14.19 -17.06 -16.09
C GLU A 43 14.32 -16.04 -17.24
N SER A 44 14.29 -16.53 -18.47
CA SER A 44 14.28 -15.72 -19.69
C SER A 44 13.00 -15.92 -20.48
N ASP A 45 12.20 -16.93 -20.18
CA ASP A 45 10.94 -17.19 -20.85
C ASP A 45 9.75 -16.47 -20.18
N TRP A 46 9.11 -15.58 -20.92
CA TRP A 46 8.03 -14.75 -20.39
C TRP A 46 6.82 -15.53 -19.85
N PRO A 47 6.28 -16.57 -20.54
CA PRO A 47 5.18 -17.37 -20.01
C PRO A 47 5.47 -17.99 -18.64
N VAL A 48 6.69 -18.48 -18.42
CA VAL A 48 7.09 -19.07 -17.13
C VAL A 48 7.19 -17.97 -16.07
N LEU A 49 7.92 -16.89 -16.34
CA LEU A 49 8.08 -15.80 -15.37
C LEU A 49 6.73 -15.16 -15.00
N SER A 50 5.90 -14.88 -15.99
CA SER A 50 4.59 -14.27 -15.78
C SER A 50 3.67 -15.19 -14.96
N THR A 51 3.67 -16.49 -15.22
CA THR A 51 2.91 -17.48 -14.44
C THR A 51 3.38 -17.53 -12.99
N VAL A 52 4.70 -17.56 -12.77
CA VAL A 52 5.29 -17.55 -11.42
C VAL A 52 4.88 -16.28 -10.67
N LEU A 53 5.05 -15.11 -11.29
CA LEU A 53 4.72 -13.83 -10.65
C LEU A 53 3.22 -13.64 -10.43
N GLN A 54 2.37 -14.17 -11.30
CA GLN A 54 0.92 -14.14 -11.13
C GLN A 54 0.44 -15.04 -9.99
N GLY A 55 1.06 -16.21 -9.80
CA GLY A 55 0.72 -17.15 -8.74
C GLY A 55 1.30 -16.78 -7.36
N LEU A 56 2.42 -16.06 -7.34
CA LEU A 56 3.15 -15.74 -6.11
C LEU A 56 2.33 -14.99 -5.04
N PRO A 57 1.49 -13.99 -5.35
CA PRO A 57 0.64 -13.35 -4.34
C PRO A 57 -0.38 -14.31 -3.72
N GLY A 58 -0.87 -15.29 -4.49
CA GLY A 58 -1.76 -16.35 -4.00
C GLY A 58 -1.02 -17.26 -3.02
N LEU A 59 0.15 -17.76 -3.43
CA LEU A 59 1.03 -18.55 -2.57
C LEU A 59 1.38 -17.83 -1.26
N LEU A 60 1.70 -16.53 -1.33
CA LEU A 60 2.01 -15.71 -0.16
C LEU A 60 0.79 -15.44 0.75
N LYS A 61 -0.45 -15.73 0.33
CA LYS A 61 -1.60 -15.67 1.25
C LYS A 61 -1.73 -16.93 2.09
N ASP A 62 -1.23 -18.07 1.59
CA ASP A 62 -1.22 -19.34 2.30
C ASP A 62 -0.09 -19.40 3.34
N LYS A 63 -0.25 -18.61 4.41
CA LYS A 63 0.77 -18.43 5.47
C LYS A 63 1.29 -19.74 6.04
N ALA A 64 0.41 -20.72 6.26
CA ALA A 64 0.81 -22.02 6.81
C ALA A 64 1.83 -22.72 5.90
N LEU A 65 1.57 -22.75 4.59
CA LEU A 65 2.44 -23.39 3.62
C LEU A 65 3.79 -22.67 3.51
N VAL A 66 3.77 -21.34 3.43
CA VAL A 66 4.98 -20.51 3.29
C VAL A 66 5.89 -20.62 4.51
N LEU A 67 5.31 -20.57 5.72
CA LEU A 67 6.06 -20.65 6.97
C LEU A 67 6.59 -22.08 7.21
N CYS A 68 5.77 -23.11 7.02
CA CYS A 68 6.21 -24.50 7.16
C CYS A 68 7.25 -24.89 6.11
N GLY A 69 7.11 -24.39 4.88
CA GLY A 69 8.06 -24.65 3.79
C GLY A 69 9.34 -23.80 3.84
N GLN A 70 9.51 -22.93 4.85
CA GLN A 70 10.72 -22.15 5.10
C GLN A 70 11.15 -21.27 3.91
N MET A 71 10.21 -20.54 3.32
CA MET A 71 10.52 -19.61 2.23
C MET A 71 11.51 -18.52 2.67
N SER A 72 12.52 -18.23 1.84
CA SER A 72 13.47 -17.15 2.11
C SER A 72 12.89 -15.77 1.75
N PHE A 73 12.25 -15.12 2.71
CA PHE A 73 11.66 -13.78 2.54
C PHE A 73 12.69 -12.72 2.13
N ARG A 74 13.91 -12.77 2.68
CA ARG A 74 15.00 -11.84 2.31
C ARG A 74 15.39 -12.01 0.84
N ALA A 75 15.57 -13.25 0.38
CA ALA A 75 15.90 -13.50 -1.02
C ALA A 75 14.77 -13.03 -1.94
N LEU A 76 13.53 -13.35 -1.60
CA LEU A 76 12.36 -12.92 -2.34
C LEU A 76 12.25 -11.38 -2.45
N CYS A 77 12.40 -10.66 -1.33
CA CYS A 77 12.45 -9.20 -1.31
C CYS A 77 13.48 -8.63 -2.28
N VAL A 78 14.71 -9.15 -2.23
CA VAL A 78 15.81 -8.70 -3.09
C VAL A 78 15.49 -8.96 -4.56
N ARG A 79 14.94 -10.13 -4.91
CA ARG A 79 14.58 -10.47 -6.29
C ARG A 79 13.47 -9.58 -6.82
N LEU A 80 12.38 -9.42 -6.07
CA LEU A 80 11.25 -8.56 -6.45
C LEU A 80 11.68 -7.09 -6.57
N ARG A 81 12.48 -6.57 -5.63
CA ARG A 81 13.00 -5.20 -5.70
C ARG A 81 13.85 -4.99 -6.96
N ASN A 82 14.74 -5.92 -7.26
CA ASN A 82 15.60 -5.81 -8.44
C ASN A 82 14.79 -5.87 -9.74
N GLN A 83 13.73 -6.68 -9.79
CA GLN A 83 12.83 -6.72 -10.96
C GLN A 83 11.96 -5.46 -11.08
N ALA A 84 11.56 -4.85 -9.96
CA ALA A 84 10.82 -3.58 -9.97
C ALA A 84 11.70 -2.38 -10.37
N ASN A 85 13.02 -2.45 -10.13
CA ASN A 85 13.96 -1.42 -10.53
C ASN A 85 14.38 -1.63 -12.00
N GLU A 86 13.96 -0.72 -12.87
CA GLU A 86 14.21 -0.80 -14.31
C GLU A 86 15.69 -0.93 -14.68
N ARG A 87 16.60 -0.40 -13.85
CA ARG A 87 18.05 -0.48 -14.06
C ARG A 87 18.64 -1.86 -13.81
N ASN A 88 17.97 -2.67 -12.98
CA ASN A 88 18.48 -3.95 -12.51
C ASN A 88 17.79 -5.15 -13.18
N ARG A 89 16.65 -4.94 -13.84
CA ARG A 89 15.90 -6.02 -14.50
C ARG A 89 16.45 -6.32 -15.89
N LYS A 90 16.27 -7.55 -16.34
CA LYS A 90 16.51 -7.92 -17.74
C LYS A 90 15.55 -7.12 -18.63
N PRO A 91 16.03 -6.46 -19.69
CA PRO A 91 15.15 -5.83 -20.68
C PRO A 91 14.18 -6.86 -21.25
N LEU A 92 12.92 -6.47 -21.46
CA LEU A 92 11.91 -7.35 -22.05
C LEU A 92 12.34 -7.84 -23.45
N ASP A 93 13.10 -7.02 -24.19
CA ASP A 93 13.64 -7.38 -25.51
C ASP A 93 14.64 -8.54 -25.50
N GLN A 94 15.22 -8.85 -24.33
CA GLN A 94 16.13 -9.98 -24.14
C GLN A 94 15.42 -11.25 -23.67
N MET A 95 14.10 -11.18 -23.46
CA MET A 95 13.29 -12.31 -23.03
C MET A 95 12.70 -13.08 -24.22
N HIS A 96 12.49 -14.37 -24.03
CA HIS A 96 11.88 -15.24 -25.01
C HIS A 96 10.34 -15.22 -24.89
N ARG A 97 9.67 -15.35 -26.04
CA ARG A 97 8.20 -15.50 -26.15
C ARG A 97 7.39 -14.40 -25.45
N VAL A 98 7.90 -13.17 -25.46
CA VAL A 98 7.15 -12.00 -24.98
C VAL A 98 6.01 -11.70 -25.97
N PRO A 99 4.74 -11.71 -25.55
CA PRO A 99 3.62 -11.32 -26.40
C PRO A 99 3.76 -9.87 -26.88
N ALA A 100 3.27 -9.59 -28.09
CA ALA A 100 3.27 -8.23 -28.63
C ALA A 100 2.48 -7.29 -27.72
N GLY A 101 3.07 -6.14 -27.40
CA GLY A 101 2.45 -5.09 -26.58
C GLY A 101 2.68 -5.20 -25.08
N VAL A 102 3.38 -6.24 -24.58
CA VAL A 102 3.79 -6.30 -23.17
C VAL A 102 4.81 -5.21 -22.86
N THR A 103 4.55 -4.48 -21.78
CA THR A 103 5.37 -3.35 -21.33
C THR A 103 5.94 -3.59 -19.93
N ALA A 104 6.89 -2.74 -19.56
CA ALA A 104 7.37 -2.57 -18.18
C ALA A 104 6.24 -2.46 -17.14
N SER A 105 5.15 -1.80 -17.51
CA SER A 105 4.00 -1.58 -16.64
C SER A 105 3.23 -2.87 -16.36
N ASP A 106 3.21 -3.82 -17.31
CA ASP A 106 2.52 -5.09 -17.16
C ASP A 106 3.31 -6.01 -16.23
N LEU A 107 4.64 -6.00 -16.34
CA LEU A 107 5.51 -6.68 -15.38
C LEU A 107 5.32 -6.12 -13.95
N ASN A 108 5.27 -4.79 -13.80
CA ASN A 108 4.99 -4.17 -12.50
C ASN A 108 3.62 -4.57 -11.93
N ALA A 109 2.61 -4.79 -12.79
CA ALA A 109 1.31 -5.29 -12.37
C ALA A 109 1.37 -6.69 -11.74
N LEU A 110 2.34 -7.51 -12.13
CA LEU A 110 2.59 -8.84 -11.54
C LEU A 110 3.45 -8.78 -10.27
N LEU A 111 4.43 -7.87 -10.22
CA LEU A 111 5.39 -7.76 -9.10
C LEU A 111 4.79 -7.12 -7.84
N TYR A 112 4.07 -6.00 -7.99
CA TYR A 112 3.61 -5.22 -6.84
C TYR A 112 2.61 -5.94 -5.92
N PRO A 113 1.69 -6.79 -6.43
CA PRO A 113 0.86 -7.61 -5.56
C PRO A 113 1.66 -8.59 -4.68
N ALA A 114 2.77 -9.15 -5.19
CA ALA A 114 3.64 -10.01 -4.40
C ALA A 114 4.38 -9.20 -3.33
N MET A 115 4.91 -8.03 -3.70
CA MET A 115 5.53 -7.10 -2.74
C MET A 115 4.53 -6.62 -1.67
N ALA A 116 3.26 -6.42 -2.04
CA ALA A 116 2.19 -6.08 -1.10
C ALA A 116 1.92 -7.23 -0.12
N ALA A 117 1.88 -8.48 -0.58
CA ALA A 117 1.68 -9.64 0.28
C ALA A 117 2.80 -9.84 1.32
N MET A 118 4.03 -9.41 0.99
CA MET A 118 5.15 -9.41 1.95
C MET A 118 4.85 -8.62 3.23
N THR A 119 3.96 -7.61 3.17
CA THR A 119 3.62 -6.80 4.34
C THR A 119 2.99 -7.61 5.48
N MET A 120 2.43 -8.78 5.17
CA MET A 120 1.79 -9.67 6.14
C MET A 120 2.77 -10.52 6.96
N TYR A 121 4.07 -10.51 6.61
CA TYR A 121 5.12 -11.37 7.17
C TYR A 121 6.11 -10.60 8.06
N ARG A 122 5.61 -9.62 8.82
CA ARG A 122 6.43 -8.76 9.69
C ARG A 122 7.41 -9.53 10.57
N THR A 123 7.02 -10.68 11.13
CA THR A 123 7.87 -11.47 12.04
C THR A 123 9.08 -12.11 11.35
N GLU A 124 8.98 -12.33 10.04
CA GLU A 124 10.00 -13.00 9.23
C GLU A 124 10.91 -12.00 8.49
N LEU A 125 10.56 -10.72 8.50
CA LEU A 125 11.31 -9.66 7.84
C LEU A 125 12.27 -9.00 8.82
N ASP A 126 13.56 -8.96 8.47
CA ASP A 126 14.53 -8.13 9.18
C ASP A 126 14.29 -6.62 8.88
N SER A 127 14.83 -5.74 9.70
CA SER A 127 14.67 -4.29 9.56
C SER A 127 15.08 -3.79 8.17
N SER A 128 16.10 -4.39 7.55
CA SER A 128 16.55 -4.06 6.21
C SER A 128 15.51 -4.43 5.15
N SER A 129 14.92 -5.62 5.25
CA SER A 129 13.88 -6.09 4.33
C SER A 129 12.60 -5.28 4.49
N MET A 130 12.21 -4.90 5.71
CA MET A 130 11.06 -4.01 5.92
C MET A 130 11.25 -2.66 5.20
N CYS A 131 12.41 -2.01 5.37
CA CYS A 131 12.72 -0.79 4.63
C CYS A 131 12.70 -1.01 3.11
N MET A 132 13.23 -2.14 2.64
CA MET A 132 13.24 -2.49 1.22
C MET A 132 11.84 -2.65 0.64
N VAL A 133 10.93 -3.32 1.37
CA VAL A 133 9.52 -3.46 0.98
C VAL A 133 8.89 -2.07 0.87
N ILE A 134 9.04 -1.22 1.89
CA ILE A 134 8.46 0.13 1.91
C ILE A 134 8.98 0.98 0.75
N HIS A 135 10.31 1.03 0.52
CA HIS A 135 10.88 1.76 -0.62
C HIS A 135 10.38 1.22 -1.96
N THR A 136 10.28 -0.10 -2.11
CA THR A 136 9.80 -0.67 -3.37
C THR A 136 8.36 -0.25 -3.64
N LEU A 137 7.50 -0.31 -2.63
CA LEU A 137 6.11 0.15 -2.70
C LEU A 137 6.02 1.66 -2.95
N GLU A 138 6.87 2.46 -2.30
CA GLU A 138 6.97 3.91 -2.52
C GLU A 138 7.32 4.24 -3.97
N HIS A 139 8.32 3.59 -4.56
CA HIS A 139 8.62 3.73 -5.98
C HIS A 139 7.43 3.38 -6.90
N GLY A 140 6.61 2.40 -6.50
CA GLY A 140 5.42 2.00 -7.25
C GLY A 140 4.30 3.05 -7.26
N LEU A 141 4.34 4.07 -6.41
CA LEU A 141 3.38 5.18 -6.42
C LEU A 141 3.43 6.00 -7.71
N ALA A 142 4.56 6.03 -8.40
CA ALA A 142 4.71 6.72 -9.69
C ALA A 142 4.26 5.86 -10.89
N SER A 143 3.84 4.61 -10.66
CA SER A 143 3.43 3.67 -11.70
C SER A 143 1.91 3.53 -11.81
N LYS A 144 1.43 2.78 -12.82
CA LYS A 144 -0.01 2.42 -12.93
C LYS A 144 -0.49 1.57 -11.75
N GLN A 145 0.40 1.05 -10.91
CA GLN A 145 0.10 0.23 -9.74
C GLN A 145 -0.02 1.03 -8.43
N ALA A 146 -0.06 2.37 -8.50
CA ALA A 146 -0.15 3.25 -7.33
C ALA A 146 -1.21 2.83 -6.31
N CYS A 147 -2.40 2.38 -6.74
CA CYS A 147 -3.46 1.94 -5.83
C CYS A 147 -3.09 0.66 -5.05
N VAL A 148 -2.39 -0.29 -5.68
CA VAL A 148 -1.90 -1.50 -5.01
C VAL A 148 -0.84 -1.13 -3.99
N CYS A 149 0.09 -0.27 -4.39
CA CYS A 149 1.16 0.23 -3.53
C CYS A 149 0.61 1.04 -2.34
N LEU A 150 -0.37 1.92 -2.55
CA LEU A 150 -1.00 2.70 -1.48
C LEU A 150 -1.67 1.83 -0.45
N ARG A 151 -2.45 0.83 -0.88
CA ARG A 151 -3.10 -0.12 0.04
C ARG A 151 -2.07 -0.91 0.85
N ALA A 152 -0.99 -1.34 0.21
CA ALA A 152 0.11 -2.01 0.89
C ALA A 152 0.84 -1.09 1.88
N LEU A 153 1.03 0.19 1.52
CA LEU A 153 1.62 1.19 2.42
C LEU A 153 0.71 1.47 3.62
N VAL A 154 -0.62 1.48 3.47
CA VAL A 154 -1.55 1.53 4.62
C VAL A 154 -1.27 0.37 5.57
N LEU A 155 -1.18 -0.87 5.08
CA LEU A 155 -0.83 -2.01 5.93
C LEU A 155 0.55 -1.86 6.57
N ALA A 156 1.54 -1.35 5.82
CA ALA A 156 2.88 -1.10 6.34
C ALA A 156 2.91 -0.03 7.44
N THR A 157 1.97 0.93 7.47
CA THR A 157 1.84 1.86 8.62
C THR A 157 1.46 1.16 9.92
N LEU A 158 0.80 0.01 9.84
CA LEU A 158 0.35 -0.77 10.99
C LEU A 158 1.38 -1.84 11.38
N GLU A 159 1.86 -2.58 10.39
CA GLU A 159 2.74 -3.73 10.58
C GLU A 159 4.21 -3.32 10.76
N MET A 160 4.70 -2.31 10.04
CA MET A 160 6.12 -1.95 10.00
C MET A 160 6.38 -0.55 10.57
N ARG A 161 5.77 -0.23 11.71
CA ARG A 161 5.77 1.12 12.31
C ARG A 161 7.15 1.77 12.41
N ASP A 162 8.16 1.04 12.89
CA ASP A 162 9.50 1.60 13.10
C ASP A 162 10.22 1.96 11.78
N ALA A 163 10.09 1.10 10.77
CA ALA A 163 10.64 1.35 9.43
C ALA A 163 9.84 2.45 8.72
N MET A 164 8.50 2.37 8.79
CA MET A 164 7.60 3.36 8.20
C MET A 164 7.86 4.76 8.78
N GLY A 165 8.00 4.91 10.11
CA GLY A 165 8.25 6.22 10.72
C GLY A 165 9.49 6.92 10.18
N LYS A 166 10.53 6.16 9.83
CA LYS A 166 11.77 6.69 9.24
C LYS A 166 11.61 7.06 7.76
N LEU A 167 10.85 6.27 7.01
CA LEU A 167 10.68 6.41 5.56
C LEU A 167 9.46 7.26 5.16
N LEU A 168 8.58 7.59 6.11
CA LEU A 168 7.36 8.33 5.85
C LEU A 168 7.59 9.69 5.18
N PRO A 169 8.63 10.49 5.51
CA PRO A 169 8.90 11.72 4.78
C PRO A 169 9.14 11.50 3.28
N GLU A 170 9.79 10.40 2.90
CA GLU A 170 10.04 10.02 1.51
C GLU A 170 8.77 9.52 0.83
N VAL A 171 7.97 8.71 1.53
CA VAL A 171 6.65 8.27 1.05
C VAL A 171 5.75 9.47 0.76
N LEU A 172 5.68 10.44 1.67
CA LEU A 172 4.90 11.68 1.47
C LEU A 172 5.47 12.50 0.31
N GLN A 173 6.79 12.60 0.20
CA GLN A 173 7.43 13.30 -0.91
C GLN A 173 7.06 12.68 -2.27
N ARG A 174 7.09 11.35 -2.38
CA ARG A 174 6.68 10.66 -3.60
C ARG A 174 5.20 10.83 -3.87
N LEU A 175 4.37 10.71 -2.84
CA LEU A 175 2.92 10.85 -2.97
C LEU A 175 2.50 12.24 -3.45
N ALA A 176 3.23 13.29 -3.03
CA ALA A 176 3.01 14.66 -3.50
C ALA A 176 3.29 14.86 -5.00
N GLN A 177 4.07 13.96 -5.62
CA GLN A 177 4.36 13.98 -7.06
C GLN A 177 3.31 13.20 -7.87
N VAL A 178 2.46 12.39 -7.21
CA VAL A 178 1.40 11.64 -7.87
C VAL A 178 0.31 12.60 -8.34
N SER A 179 0.00 12.56 -9.63
CA SER A 179 -1.06 13.39 -10.21
C SER A 179 -2.41 13.05 -9.58
N ALA A 180 -3.13 14.07 -9.13
CA ALA A 180 -4.46 13.92 -8.57
C ALA A 180 -5.44 13.49 -9.66
N THR A 181 -5.79 12.20 -9.70
CA THR A 181 -6.76 11.62 -10.64
C THR A 181 -7.90 10.93 -9.90
N LEU A 182 -9.02 10.67 -10.58
CA LEU A 182 -10.17 9.99 -9.99
C LEU A 182 -9.80 8.60 -9.42
N ALA A 183 -8.91 7.87 -10.10
CA ALA A 183 -8.53 6.52 -9.72
C ALA A 183 -7.80 6.43 -8.37
N VAL A 184 -6.97 7.43 -8.05
CA VAL A 184 -6.16 7.45 -6.82
C VAL A 184 -6.76 8.30 -5.71
N ALA A 185 -7.79 9.10 -5.97
CA ALA A 185 -8.34 10.06 -5.02
C ALA A 185 -8.74 9.43 -3.67
N VAL A 186 -9.57 8.38 -3.71
CA VAL A 186 -9.99 7.70 -2.48
C VAL A 186 -8.81 7.02 -1.77
N PRO A 187 -7.98 6.18 -2.44
CA PRO A 187 -6.82 5.57 -1.79
C PRO A 187 -5.84 6.55 -1.13
N VAL A 188 -5.58 7.70 -1.78
CA VAL A 188 -4.66 8.73 -1.25
C VAL A 188 -5.24 9.36 0.02
N LEU A 189 -6.51 9.78 -0.03
CA LEU A 189 -7.16 10.40 1.11
C LEU A 189 -7.37 9.43 2.27
N GLU A 190 -7.66 8.16 1.97
CA GLU A 190 -7.71 7.08 2.96
C GLU A 190 -6.35 6.84 3.62
N PHE A 191 -5.25 6.83 2.85
CA PHE A 191 -3.91 6.71 3.41
C PHE A 191 -3.62 7.83 4.41
N LEU A 192 -3.87 9.08 4.04
CA LEU A 192 -3.69 10.23 4.94
C LEU A 192 -4.62 10.18 6.16
N SER A 193 -5.85 9.68 5.99
CA SER A 193 -6.82 9.51 7.08
C SER A 193 -6.45 8.39 8.05
N ASN A 194 -5.78 7.33 7.59
CA ASN A 194 -5.28 6.26 8.44
C ASN A 194 -4.01 6.68 9.18
N LEU A 195 -3.10 7.38 8.49
CA LEU A 195 -1.83 7.84 9.05
C LEU A 195 -2.03 8.70 10.31
N ILE A 196 -3.05 9.56 10.32
CA ILE A 196 -3.34 10.44 11.47
C ILE A 196 -3.74 9.67 12.74
N ARG A 197 -4.17 8.42 12.61
CA ARG A 197 -4.57 7.56 13.74
C ARG A 197 -3.38 6.93 14.46
N ILE A 198 -2.15 7.15 13.95
CA ILE A 198 -0.94 6.52 14.45
C ILE A 198 0.07 7.62 14.84
N PRO A 199 -0.07 8.26 16.02
CA PRO A 199 0.75 9.40 16.44
C PRO A 199 2.26 9.19 16.37
N GLN A 200 2.70 7.96 16.61
CA GLN A 200 4.11 7.58 16.62
C GLN A 200 4.79 7.80 15.27
N LEU A 201 4.04 7.77 14.17
CA LEU A 201 4.60 7.94 12.82
C LEU A 201 4.87 9.40 12.46
N TYR A 202 4.18 10.35 13.09
CA TYR A 202 4.29 11.78 12.77
C TYR A 202 4.75 12.64 13.96
N VAL A 203 5.14 12.03 15.08
CA VAL A 203 5.62 12.75 16.27
C VAL A 203 6.84 13.64 15.97
N SER A 204 7.71 13.18 15.07
CA SER A 204 8.94 13.85 14.64
C SER A 204 8.74 14.86 13.51
N PHE A 205 7.52 15.03 13.00
CA PHE A 205 7.27 15.91 11.86
C PHE A 205 7.62 17.36 12.17
N VAL A 206 8.32 17.98 11.22
CA VAL A 206 8.52 19.42 11.16
C VAL A 206 7.52 20.02 10.16
N GLU A 207 7.50 21.34 10.05
CA GLU A 207 6.55 22.07 9.20
C GLU A 207 6.48 21.52 7.77
N GLU A 208 7.62 21.15 7.19
CA GLU A 208 7.71 20.64 5.81
C GLU A 208 6.85 19.39 5.58
N GLN A 209 6.82 18.44 6.51
CA GLN A 209 6.00 17.23 6.34
C GLN A 209 4.50 17.54 6.46
N TYR A 210 4.10 18.46 7.34
CA TYR A 210 2.71 18.94 7.38
C TYR A 210 2.32 19.65 6.08
N ARG A 211 3.21 20.50 5.54
CA ARG A 211 3.02 21.16 4.24
C ARG A 211 2.82 20.14 3.12
N LYS A 212 3.61 19.06 3.08
CA LYS A 212 3.45 17.95 2.11
C LYS A 212 2.08 17.28 2.23
N ILE A 213 1.60 17.00 3.44
CA ILE A 213 0.25 16.43 3.65
C ILE A 213 -0.82 17.33 3.03
N PHE A 214 -0.75 18.64 3.28
CA PHE A 214 -1.71 19.58 2.69
C PHE A 214 -1.56 19.65 1.17
N ALA A 215 -0.33 19.70 0.65
CA ALA A 215 -0.08 19.70 -0.79
C ALA A 215 -0.67 18.47 -1.50
N ILE A 216 -0.64 17.31 -0.85
CA ILE A 216 -1.25 16.06 -1.37
C ILE A 216 -2.78 16.16 -1.36
N ALA A 217 -3.38 16.67 -0.28
CA ALA A 217 -4.83 16.67 -0.11
C ALA A 217 -5.55 17.80 -0.89
N LEU A 218 -4.91 18.96 -1.02
CA LEU A 218 -5.50 20.17 -1.61
C LEU A 218 -6.05 19.99 -3.03
N PRO A 219 -5.35 19.32 -3.97
CA PRO A 219 -5.88 19.11 -5.32
C PRO A 219 -7.24 18.39 -5.36
N TYR A 220 -7.55 17.54 -4.37
CA TYR A 220 -8.80 16.80 -4.28
C TYR A 220 -9.99 17.63 -3.77
N THR A 221 -9.77 18.91 -3.45
CA THR A 221 -10.83 19.84 -3.02
C THR A 221 -11.57 20.51 -4.17
N ASN A 222 -11.12 20.33 -5.43
CA ASN A 222 -11.76 20.91 -6.61
C ASN A 222 -13.11 20.20 -6.90
N PRO A 223 -14.26 20.89 -6.80
CA PRO A 223 -15.59 20.30 -6.98
C PRO A 223 -15.99 20.03 -8.43
N VAL A 224 -15.27 20.59 -9.39
CA VAL A 224 -15.46 20.32 -10.83
C VAL A 224 -14.83 19.00 -11.20
N LYS A 225 -13.62 18.76 -10.70
CA LYS A 225 -12.81 17.58 -11.04
C LYS A 225 -13.23 16.33 -10.28
N PHE A 226 -13.75 16.48 -9.05
CA PHE A 226 -14.05 15.36 -8.15
C PHE A 226 -15.48 15.41 -7.64
N ASN A 227 -16.05 14.24 -7.36
CA ASN A 227 -17.39 14.13 -6.79
C ASN A 227 -17.46 14.69 -5.36
N ARG A 228 -18.68 14.95 -4.88
CA ARG A 228 -18.94 15.53 -3.54
C ARG A 228 -18.31 14.72 -2.41
N PHE A 229 -18.27 13.40 -2.53
CA PHE A 229 -17.67 12.52 -1.51
C PHE A 229 -16.17 12.76 -1.38
N VAL A 230 -15.43 12.74 -2.49
CA VAL A 230 -13.98 12.97 -2.51
C VAL A 230 -13.65 14.37 -2.00
N VAL A 231 -14.40 15.39 -2.44
CA VAL A 231 -14.20 16.77 -2.01
C VAL A 231 -14.43 16.91 -0.50
N ALA A 232 -15.52 16.34 0.02
CA ALA A 232 -15.81 16.36 1.46
C ALA A 232 -14.72 15.63 2.27
N LEU A 233 -14.27 14.47 1.79
CA LEU A 233 -13.19 13.71 2.41
C LEU A 233 -11.87 14.49 2.40
N ALA A 234 -11.53 15.19 1.31
CA ALA A 234 -10.34 16.01 1.24
C ALA A 234 -10.36 17.16 2.27
N HIS A 235 -11.49 17.86 2.39
CA HIS A 235 -11.67 18.88 3.42
C HIS A 235 -11.57 18.30 4.84
N HIS A 236 -12.16 17.12 5.07
CA HIS A 236 -12.03 16.41 6.33
C HIS A 236 -10.57 16.07 6.66
N VAL A 237 -9.81 15.52 5.70
CA VAL A 237 -8.38 15.21 5.86
C VAL A 237 -7.59 16.47 6.21
N ILE A 238 -7.80 17.58 5.47
CA ILE A 238 -7.12 18.85 5.73
C ILE A 238 -7.44 19.35 7.14
N ALA A 239 -8.71 19.37 7.54
CA ALA A 239 -9.11 19.81 8.87
C ALA A 239 -8.48 18.97 9.98
N MET A 240 -8.54 17.65 9.85
CA MET A 240 -7.99 16.73 10.84
C MET A 240 -6.47 16.89 10.99
N TRP A 241 -5.74 17.00 9.89
CA TRP A 241 -4.29 17.23 9.92
C TRP A 241 -3.91 18.61 10.44
N PHE A 242 -4.70 19.64 10.15
CA PHE A 242 -4.49 20.97 10.71
C PHE A 242 -4.68 20.99 12.23
N LEU A 243 -5.67 20.24 12.75
CA LEU A 243 -5.87 20.08 14.20
C LEU A 243 -4.71 19.33 14.87
N LYS A 244 -4.11 18.33 14.21
CA LYS A 244 -2.93 17.62 14.74
C LYS A 244 -1.62 18.37 14.56
N CYS A 245 -1.56 19.31 13.63
CA CYS A 245 -0.39 20.16 13.41
C CYS A 245 -0.07 20.98 14.66
N ARG A 246 1.24 21.07 15.00
CA ARG A 246 1.74 21.86 16.13
C ARG A 246 1.34 23.33 15.97
N ILE A 247 0.92 23.95 17.08
CA ILE A 247 0.38 25.32 17.09
C ILE A 247 1.38 26.33 16.51
N THR A 248 2.68 26.11 16.74
CA THR A 248 3.77 26.97 16.24
C THR A 248 3.79 27.11 14.72
N PHE A 249 3.42 26.06 13.97
CA PHE A 249 3.50 26.03 12.51
C PHE A 249 2.23 26.54 11.81
N ARG A 250 1.12 26.67 12.54
CA ARG A 250 -0.19 26.97 11.93
C ARG A 250 -0.22 28.34 11.24
N LYS A 251 0.45 29.34 11.81
CA LYS A 251 0.48 30.70 11.26
C LYS A 251 1.09 30.74 9.85
N ASP A 252 2.11 29.92 9.62
CA ASP A 252 2.83 29.88 8.33
C ASP A 252 2.14 28.98 7.29
N LEU A 253 1.38 27.99 7.76
CA LEU A 253 0.65 27.04 6.90
C LEU A 253 -0.72 27.58 6.45
N VAL A 254 -1.40 28.40 7.26
CA VAL A 254 -2.73 28.95 6.93
C VAL A 254 -2.75 29.72 5.60
N PRO A 255 -1.84 30.68 5.33
CA PRO A 255 -1.84 31.41 4.06
C PRO A 255 -1.69 30.49 2.86
N TYR A 256 -0.86 29.45 2.99
CA TYR A 256 -0.67 28.44 1.95
C TYR A 256 -1.96 27.64 1.70
N VAL A 257 -2.62 27.15 2.75
CA VAL A 257 -3.87 26.37 2.62
C VAL A 257 -4.98 27.23 2.02
N ILE A 258 -5.20 28.45 2.54
CA ILE A 258 -6.25 29.35 2.05
C ILE A 258 -6.03 29.69 0.58
N LYS A 259 -4.79 30.06 0.19
CA LYS A 259 -4.46 30.39 -1.20
C LYS A 259 -4.81 29.23 -2.14
N ASN A 260 -4.43 28.00 -1.80
CA ASN A 260 -4.69 26.85 -2.68
C ASN A 260 -6.18 26.47 -2.71
N LEU A 261 -6.92 26.61 -1.61
CA LEU A 261 -8.36 26.40 -1.60
C LEU A 261 -9.07 27.42 -2.51
N LYS A 262 -8.68 28.69 -2.46
CA LYS A 262 -9.20 29.74 -3.36
C LYS A 262 -8.88 29.44 -4.81
N ASN A 263 -7.64 29.10 -5.14
CA ASN A 263 -7.24 28.76 -6.50
C ASN A 263 -8.09 27.60 -7.08
N ASN A 264 -8.43 26.59 -6.29
CA ASN A 264 -9.27 25.48 -6.74
C ASN A 264 -10.74 25.88 -6.97
N LEU A 265 -11.20 27.00 -6.42
CA LEU A 265 -12.53 27.58 -6.64
C LEU A 265 -12.52 28.61 -7.78
N GLU A 266 -11.46 29.42 -7.89
CA GLU A 266 -11.31 30.52 -8.86
C GLU A 266 -11.10 30.04 -10.30
N LEU A 267 -10.59 28.82 -10.51
CA LEU A 267 -10.58 28.16 -11.84
C LEU A 267 -11.96 28.05 -12.50
N HIS A 268 -13.04 28.44 -11.81
CA HIS A 268 -14.40 28.46 -12.30
C HIS A 268 -14.98 29.89 -12.48
N VAL A 269 -14.39 30.94 -11.91
CA VAL A 269 -14.97 32.30 -12.00
C VAL A 269 -14.82 32.86 -13.42
N GLU A 270 -13.82 32.42 -14.17
CA GLU A 270 -13.59 32.87 -15.55
C GLU A 270 -14.45 32.14 -16.60
N ASP A 271 -15.07 30.99 -16.26
CA ASP A 271 -15.93 30.20 -17.18
C ASP A 271 -17.43 30.24 -16.79
N GLY A 272 -17.73 30.76 -15.59
CA GLY A 272 -19.07 30.95 -15.07
C GLY A 272 -19.51 32.41 -15.14
N GLY A 273 -19.68 32.92 -16.36
CA GLY A 273 -20.42 34.16 -16.57
C GLY A 273 -21.84 34.03 -16.00
N MET A 274 -22.09 34.75 -14.89
CA MET A 274 -23.40 35.23 -14.48
C MET A 274 -24.51 34.19 -14.27
N GLU A 275 -24.55 33.51 -13.12
CA GLU A 275 -25.83 33.02 -12.57
C GLU A 275 -25.95 33.30 -11.05
N ASP A 276 -26.68 34.37 -10.79
CA ASP A 276 -27.49 34.73 -9.61
C ASP A 276 -27.29 33.97 -8.29
N THR A 277 -26.53 34.59 -7.39
CA THR A 277 -26.68 34.38 -5.92
C THR A 277 -27.59 35.43 -5.26
N THR A 278 -28.26 36.26 -6.04
CA THR A 278 -29.03 37.42 -5.54
C THR A 278 -30.50 37.16 -5.22
N GLN A 279 -31.08 35.99 -5.56
CA GLN A 279 -32.54 35.78 -5.41
C GLN A 279 -33.02 35.03 -4.16
N ARG A 280 -32.15 34.66 -3.20
CA ARG A 280 -32.61 33.96 -1.98
C ARG A 280 -32.95 34.85 -0.79
N LYS A 281 -32.96 36.17 -0.95
CA LYS A 281 -33.40 37.12 0.09
C LYS A 281 -34.53 38.01 -0.43
N ARG A 282 -35.76 37.49 -0.44
CA ARG A 282 -37.04 38.21 -0.26
C ARG A 282 -38.17 37.33 -0.75
N SER A 283 -38.79 36.57 0.15
CA SER A 283 -40.17 36.08 0.05
C SER A 283 -40.54 35.43 1.37
N SER A 284 -40.76 36.24 2.41
CA SER A 284 -41.57 35.84 3.55
C SER A 284 -42.59 36.95 3.76
N SER A 285 -43.76 36.78 3.16
CA SER A 285 -44.93 37.56 3.52
C SER A 285 -46.17 36.68 3.45
N LEU A 286 -47.05 36.91 4.44
CA LEU A 286 -48.48 36.62 4.51
C LEU A 286 -48.91 35.18 4.81
N ASN A 287 -49.31 34.93 6.07
CA ASN A 287 -50.71 35.15 6.49
C ASN A 287 -50.88 34.96 8.01
N GLU A 288 -51.42 35.98 8.68
CA GLU A 288 -52.32 35.78 9.83
C GLU A 288 -53.74 35.59 9.29
N PRO A 289 -54.60 34.85 9.99
CA PRO A 289 -55.85 35.51 10.36
C PRO A 289 -56.38 35.13 11.74
N MET A 290 -57.20 36.06 12.24
CA MET A 290 -58.20 35.94 13.29
C MET A 290 -59.35 35.03 12.86
#